data_AF-A0A9N9F3V5-F1
#
_entry.id   AF-A0A9N9F3V5-F1
#
_cell.length_a   1.000
_cell.length_b   1.000
_cell.length_c   1.000
_cell.angle_alpha   90.00
_cell.angle_beta   90.00
_cell.angle_gamma   90.00
#
_symmetry.space_group_name_H-M   'P 1'
#
loop_
_entity.id
_entity.type
_entity.pdbx_description
1 polymer ?
#
loop_
_entity_poly.entity_id
_entity_poly.type
_entity_poly.pdbx_seq_one_letter_code
_entity_poly.pdbx_strand_id
1 'polypeptide(L)'
;MASLFFKGVRLSRTQGTRFSQVRFASTTAAVAEKSGQVTKGVQNLATKIAALRKPILYNAAVVRELVKEVWKREDLSPPSLAQIEEARSYLQKTLHWKHIKSLSLYDYARIGVRSAEVAGFFFIGEVIGRRSLIGYNV
;
A
#
# COMPACT_ATOMS: atom_id res chain seq x y z
N MET A 1 47.88 7.60 77.16
CA MET A 1 46.53 6.97 77.20
C MET A 1 45.48 7.95 76.65
N ALA A 2 45.46 8.23 75.34
CA ALA A 2 44.36 8.99 74.69
C ALA A 2 44.47 8.93 73.16
N SER A 3 43.92 7.90 72.49
CA SER A 3 43.72 7.95 71.03
C SER A 3 42.60 7.07 70.47
N LEU A 4 41.78 6.42 71.30
CA LEU A 4 40.88 5.36 70.81
C LEU A 4 39.43 5.79 70.51
N PHE A 5 39.04 7.05 70.68
CA PHE A 5 37.62 7.42 70.68
C PHE A 5 37.02 8.01 69.40
N PHE A 6 37.74 8.11 68.28
CA PHE A 6 37.22 8.80 67.08
C PHE A 6 36.86 7.92 65.87
N LYS A 7 37.04 6.60 65.97
CA LYS A 7 36.93 5.71 64.79
C LYS A 7 35.52 5.17 64.50
N GLY A 8 34.57 5.30 65.42
CA GLY A 8 33.24 4.67 65.32
C GLY A 8 32.11 5.51 64.70
N VAL A 9 32.24 6.84 64.62
CA VAL A 9 31.08 7.72 64.32
C VAL A 9 30.91 8.05 62.82
N ARG A 10 31.91 7.75 61.96
CA ARG A 10 31.87 8.11 60.53
C ARG A 10 31.33 7.04 59.56
N LEU A 11 30.87 5.89 60.05
CA LEU A 11 30.48 4.75 59.18
C LEU A 11 28.96 4.63 58.94
N SER A 12 28.12 5.25 59.76
CA SER A 12 26.66 5.09 59.67
C SER A 12 25.97 6.12 58.75
N ARG A 13 26.64 7.23 58.38
CA ARG A 13 26.04 8.32 57.59
C ARG A 13 26.15 8.14 56.07
N THR A 14 26.88 7.14 55.61
CA THR A 14 27.17 6.92 54.17
C THR A 14 26.40 5.74 53.55
N GLN A 15 25.67 4.95 54.34
CA GLN A 15 24.88 3.82 53.81
C GLN A 15 23.47 4.24 53.33
N GLY A 16 22.80 5.17 54.01
CA GLY A 16 21.44 5.60 53.67
C GLY A 16 21.32 6.40 52.35
N THR A 17 22.36 7.15 51.98
CA THR A 17 22.40 7.94 50.74
C THR A 17 22.74 7.10 49.51
N ARG A 18 23.53 6.03 49.66
CA ARG A 18 23.88 5.09 48.59
C ARG A 18 22.69 4.26 48.13
N PHE A 19 21.83 3.80 49.03
CA PHE A 19 20.66 2.99 48.68
C PHE A 19 19.61 3.76 47.86
N SER A 20 19.40 5.04 48.19
CA SER A 20 18.49 5.90 47.43
C SER A 20 19.05 6.21 46.03
N GLN A 21 20.34 6.57 45.91
CA GLN A 21 20.97 6.82 44.60
C GLN A 21 20.99 5.60 43.68
N VAL A 22 21.21 4.39 44.21
CA VAL A 22 21.19 3.16 43.41
C VAL A 22 19.79 2.89 42.83
N ARG A 23 18.72 3.19 43.57
CA ARG A 23 17.35 3.05 43.06
C ARG A 23 17.02 4.07 41.96
N PHE A 24 17.40 5.34 42.12
CA PHE A 24 17.19 6.37 41.10
C PHE A 24 18.05 6.18 39.84
N ALA A 25 19.29 5.70 39.97
CA ALA A 25 20.14 5.35 38.83
C ALA A 25 19.62 4.10 38.09
N SER A 26 19.07 3.12 38.81
CA SER A 26 18.49 1.92 38.20
C SER A 26 17.17 2.20 37.46
N THR A 27 16.33 3.14 37.93
CA THR A 27 15.09 3.52 37.24
C THR A 27 15.35 4.39 36.02
N THR A 28 16.32 5.31 36.04
CA THR A 28 16.70 6.07 34.84
C THR A 28 17.42 5.19 33.80
N ALA A 29 18.23 4.21 34.23
CA ALA A 29 18.80 3.21 33.34
C ALA A 29 17.72 2.31 32.70
N ALA A 30 16.72 1.86 33.45
CA ALA A 30 15.62 1.05 32.92
C ALA A 30 14.72 1.83 31.94
N VAL A 31 14.53 3.13 32.16
CA VAL A 31 13.81 4.02 31.22
C VAL A 31 14.66 4.31 29.97
N ALA A 32 15.98 4.44 30.11
CA ALA A 32 16.91 4.60 28.99
C ALA A 32 17.03 3.32 28.13
N GLU A 33 16.94 2.13 28.74
CA GLU A 33 16.91 0.86 28.00
C GLU A 33 15.59 0.67 27.25
N LYS A 34 14.44 0.99 27.89
CA LYS A 34 13.13 0.94 27.22
C LYS A 34 13.00 1.97 26.11
N SER A 35 13.51 3.18 26.29
CA SER A 35 13.56 4.19 25.22
C SER A 35 14.53 3.78 24.12
N GLY A 36 15.67 3.16 24.47
CA GLY A 36 16.59 2.54 23.53
C GLY A 36 15.97 1.41 22.72
N GLN A 37 15.09 0.58 23.32
CA GLN A 37 14.36 -0.49 22.63
C GLN A 37 13.28 0.04 21.69
N VAL A 38 12.52 1.06 22.08
CA VAL A 38 11.54 1.73 21.19
C VAL A 38 12.27 2.40 20.02
N THR A 39 13.38 3.07 20.29
CA THR A 39 14.19 3.74 19.26
C THR A 39 14.80 2.71 18.30
N LYS A 40 15.33 1.58 18.81
CA LYS A 40 15.79 0.45 17.99
C LYS A 40 14.66 -0.20 17.20
N GLY A 41 13.46 -0.31 17.76
CA GLY A 41 12.27 -0.84 17.08
C GLY A 41 11.86 0.04 15.89
N VAL A 42 11.80 1.36 16.09
CA VAL A 42 11.52 2.34 15.02
C VAL A 42 12.63 2.35 13.97
N GLN A 43 13.90 2.28 14.38
CA GLN A 43 15.05 2.19 13.46
C GLN A 43 15.03 0.87 12.66
N ASN A 44 14.62 -0.23 13.27
CA ASN A 44 14.48 -1.53 12.61
C ASN A 44 13.31 -1.54 11.61
N LEU A 45 12.20 -0.87 11.92
CA LEU A 45 11.09 -0.67 10.97
C LEU A 45 11.49 0.28 9.83
N ALA A 46 12.18 1.37 10.14
CA ALA A 46 12.67 2.31 9.14
C ALA A 46 13.67 1.65 8.17
N THR A 47 14.58 0.83 8.68
CA THR A 47 15.54 0.07 7.86
C THR A 47 14.86 -1.03 7.06
N LYS A 48 13.86 -1.74 7.61
CA LYS A 48 13.04 -2.72 6.87
C LYS A 48 12.23 -2.05 5.75
N ILE A 49 11.58 -0.92 6.02
CA ILE A 49 10.86 -0.14 5.01
C ILE A 49 11.84 0.39 3.95
N ALA A 50 13.01 0.91 4.36
CA ALA A 50 14.04 1.35 3.43
C ALA A 50 14.58 0.20 2.56
N ALA A 51 14.71 -1.01 3.12
CA ALA A 51 15.09 -2.21 2.39
C ALA A 51 14.03 -2.65 1.38
N LEU A 52 12.73 -2.47 1.68
CA LEU A 52 11.61 -2.78 0.79
C LEU A 52 11.40 -1.75 -0.34
N ARG A 53 11.89 -0.51 -0.18
CA ARG A 53 11.78 0.52 -1.24
C ARG A 53 12.43 0.08 -2.54
N LYS A 54 13.63 -0.50 -2.48
CA LYS A 54 14.38 -0.94 -3.67
C LYS A 54 13.62 -2.00 -4.50
N PRO A 55 13.15 -3.12 -3.93
CA PRO A 55 12.39 -4.11 -4.70
C PRO A 55 11.02 -3.59 -5.15
N ILE A 56 10.33 -2.76 -4.37
CA ILE A 56 9.04 -2.18 -4.78
C ILE A 56 9.22 -1.26 -5.97
N LEU A 57 10.20 -0.36 -5.95
CA LEU A 57 10.46 0.55 -7.06
C LEU A 57 10.92 -0.20 -8.31
N TYR A 58 11.75 -1.24 -8.15
CA TYR A 58 12.15 -2.09 -9.26
C TYR A 58 10.96 -2.83 -9.89
N ASN A 59 10.15 -3.51 -9.07
CA ASN A 59 8.97 -4.22 -9.56
C ASN A 59 7.94 -3.26 -10.17
N ALA A 60 7.76 -2.07 -9.59
CA ALA A 60 6.89 -1.04 -10.16
C ALA A 60 7.42 -0.54 -11.51
N ALA A 61 8.73 -0.41 -11.68
CA ALA A 61 9.33 -0.05 -12.96
C ALA A 61 9.12 -1.14 -14.02
N VAL A 62 9.29 -2.41 -13.66
CA VAL A 62 9.01 -3.54 -14.54
C VAL A 62 7.53 -3.57 -14.96
N VAL A 63 6.61 -3.47 -13.99
CA VAL A 63 5.17 -3.40 -14.26
C VAL A 63 4.84 -2.22 -15.16
N ARG A 64 5.48 -1.05 -14.97
CA ARG A 64 5.27 0.11 -15.83
C ARG A 64 5.67 -0.15 -17.28
N GLU A 65 6.80 -0.80 -17.52
CA GLU A 65 7.21 -1.15 -18.89
C GLU A 65 6.27 -2.20 -19.51
N LEU A 66 5.86 -3.20 -18.73
CA LEU A 66 4.87 -4.18 -19.17
C LEU A 66 3.54 -3.53 -19.54
N VAL A 67 3.05 -2.59 -18.73
CA VAL A 67 1.81 -1.84 -19.02
C VAL A 67 1.94 -1.06 -20.33
N LYS A 68 3.08 -0.43 -20.61
CA LYS A 68 3.28 0.30 -21.88
C LYS A 68 3.29 -0.64 -23.08
N GLU A 69 3.92 -1.79 -22.95
CA GLU A 69 3.99 -2.77 -24.02
C GLU A 69 2.61 -3.35 -24.32
N VAL A 70 1.87 -3.76 -23.28
CA VAL A 70 0.49 -4.22 -23.41
C VAL A 70 -0.39 -3.12 -23.99
N TRP A 71 -0.25 -1.87 -23.55
CA TRP A 71 -1.01 -0.74 -24.08
C TRP A 71 -0.84 -0.56 -25.59
N LYS A 72 0.41 -0.66 -26.06
CA LYS A 72 0.72 -0.53 -27.50
C LYS A 72 0.31 -1.76 -28.29
N ARG A 73 0.47 -2.95 -27.73
CA ARG A 73 0.25 -4.22 -28.43
C ARG A 73 -1.23 -4.61 -28.49
N GLU A 74 -2.00 -4.21 -27.49
CA GLU A 74 -3.45 -4.43 -27.41
C GLU A 74 -4.25 -3.26 -28.01
N ASP A 75 -3.57 -2.29 -28.64
CA ASP A 75 -4.19 -1.11 -29.27
C ASP A 75 -5.24 -0.43 -28.36
N LEU A 76 -4.92 -0.28 -27.06
CA LEU A 76 -5.82 0.35 -26.08
C LEU A 76 -5.95 1.87 -26.27
N SER A 77 -5.25 2.43 -27.27
CA SER A 77 -5.46 3.81 -27.70
C SER A 77 -6.86 4.02 -28.25
N PRO A 78 -7.46 5.20 -28.04
CA PRO A 78 -8.75 5.52 -28.63
C PRO A 78 -8.66 5.37 -30.16
N PRO A 79 -9.63 4.68 -30.78
CA PRO A 79 -9.62 4.45 -32.22
C PRO A 79 -9.79 5.75 -33.00
N SER A 80 -9.35 5.74 -34.26
CA SER A 80 -9.55 6.85 -35.17
C SER A 80 -11.03 7.03 -35.53
N LEU A 81 -11.43 8.25 -35.91
CA LEU A 81 -12.82 8.55 -36.29
C LEU A 81 -13.33 7.66 -37.43
N ALA A 82 -12.48 7.33 -38.40
CA ALA A 82 -12.82 6.42 -39.49
C ALA A 82 -13.19 5.01 -39.00
N GLN A 83 -12.46 4.50 -38.02
CA GLN A 83 -12.74 3.19 -37.42
C GLN A 83 -14.05 3.19 -36.62
N ILE A 84 -14.40 4.33 -36.00
CA ILE A 84 -15.69 4.50 -35.31
C ILE A 84 -16.84 4.48 -36.32
N GLU A 85 -16.69 5.15 -37.46
CA GLU A 85 -17.70 5.13 -38.53
C GLU A 85 -17.88 3.72 -39.13
N GLU A 86 -16.77 3.02 -39.35
CA GLU A 86 -16.80 1.62 -39.79
C GLU A 86 -17.54 0.73 -38.78
N ALA A 87 -17.18 0.81 -37.50
CA ALA A 87 -17.83 0.04 -36.43
C ALA A 87 -19.33 0.34 -36.33
N ARG A 88 -19.74 1.60 -36.48
CA ARG A 88 -21.15 2.00 -36.52
C ARG A 88 -21.88 1.36 -37.70
N SER A 89 -21.28 1.40 -38.89
CA SER A 89 -21.86 0.79 -40.09
C SER A 89 -22.01 -0.73 -39.96
N TYR A 90 -21.04 -1.38 -39.31
CA TYR A 90 -21.07 -2.82 -39.02
C TYR A 90 -22.15 -3.19 -38.01
N LEU A 91 -22.30 -2.39 -36.94
CA LEU A 91 -23.37 -2.57 -35.96
C LEU A 91 -24.74 -2.44 -36.60
N GLN A 92 -24.96 -1.43 -37.45
CA GLN A 92 -26.22 -1.24 -38.16
C GLN A 92 -26.59 -2.45 -39.04
N LYS A 93 -25.61 -3.05 -39.72
CA LYS A 93 -25.83 -4.25 -40.55
C LYS A 93 -26.13 -5.49 -39.71
N THR A 94 -25.46 -5.63 -38.57
CA THR A 94 -25.55 -6.83 -37.71
C THR A 94 -26.79 -6.83 -36.81
N LEU A 95 -27.32 -5.65 -36.46
CA LEU A 95 -28.55 -5.48 -35.68
C LEU A 95 -29.85 -5.83 -36.43
N HIS A 96 -29.76 -6.27 -37.69
CA HIS A 96 -30.92 -6.78 -38.41
C HIS A 96 -31.50 -8.02 -37.73
N TRP A 97 -32.83 -8.01 -37.57
CA TRP A 97 -33.62 -9.05 -36.89
C TRP A 97 -33.36 -10.48 -37.40
N LYS A 98 -32.96 -10.62 -38.67
CA LYS A 98 -32.60 -11.91 -39.28
C LYS A 98 -31.29 -12.49 -38.73
N HIS A 99 -30.29 -11.65 -38.44
CA HIS A 99 -29.00 -12.10 -37.90
C HIS A 99 -29.09 -12.48 -36.42
N ILE A 100 -29.94 -11.78 -35.65
CA ILE A 100 -30.11 -12.03 -34.22
C ILE A 100 -30.78 -13.39 -33.97
N LYS A 101 -31.73 -13.79 -34.83
CA LYS A 101 -32.44 -15.07 -34.69
C LYS A 101 -31.64 -16.29 -35.12
N SER A 102 -30.53 -16.11 -35.85
CA SER A 102 -29.68 -17.20 -36.32
C SER A 102 -28.46 -17.47 -35.42
N LEU A 103 -28.34 -16.79 -34.28
CA LEU A 103 -27.19 -16.93 -33.37
C LEU A 103 -27.25 -18.21 -32.54
N SER A 104 -26.10 -18.83 -32.35
CA SER A 104 -25.93 -19.99 -31.47
C SER A 104 -25.88 -19.57 -30.00
N LEU A 105 -26.16 -20.50 -29.08
CA LEU A 105 -25.97 -20.31 -27.64
C LEU A 105 -24.54 -19.86 -27.29
N TYR A 106 -23.55 -20.34 -28.04
CA TYR A 106 -22.15 -19.94 -27.88
C TYR A 106 -21.93 -18.45 -28.21
N ASP A 107 -22.58 -17.95 -29.26
CA ASP A 107 -22.46 -16.55 -29.68
C ASP A 107 -23.09 -15.62 -28.63
N TYR A 108 -24.22 -16.02 -28.05
CA TYR A 108 -24.84 -15.31 -26.94
C TYR A 108 -23.94 -15.25 -25.70
N ALA A 109 -23.28 -16.36 -25.35
CA ALA A 109 -22.34 -16.36 -24.24
C ALA A 109 -21.17 -15.40 -24.48
N ARG A 110 -20.61 -15.42 -25.69
CA ARG A 110 -19.50 -14.51 -26.07
C ARG A 110 -19.91 -13.05 -26.07
N ILE A 111 -21.08 -12.72 -26.61
CA ILE A 111 -21.65 -11.37 -26.57
C ILE A 111 -21.90 -10.95 -25.13
N GLY A 112 -22.42 -11.85 -24.29
CA GLY A 112 -22.62 -11.62 -22.86
C GLY A 112 -21.33 -11.23 -22.15
N VAL A 113 -20.27 -12.03 -22.29
CA VAL A 113 -18.96 -11.73 -21.69
C VAL A 113 -18.42 -10.39 -22.20
N ARG A 114 -18.46 -10.16 -23.52
CA ARG A 114 -17.97 -8.91 -24.11
C ARG A 114 -18.77 -7.69 -23.68
N SER A 115 -20.08 -7.83 -23.49
CA SER A 115 -20.94 -6.76 -22.97
C SER A 115 -20.65 -6.46 -21.51
N ALA A 116 -20.33 -7.48 -20.71
CA ALA A 116 -19.90 -7.31 -19.32
C ALA A 116 -18.55 -6.58 -19.24
N GLU A 117 -17.60 -6.87 -20.14
CA GLU A 117 -16.34 -6.13 -20.25
C GLU A 117 -16.58 -4.63 -20.54
N VAL A 118 -17.45 -4.32 -21.51
CA VAL A 118 -17.82 -2.93 -21.85
C VAL A 118 -18.49 -2.23 -20.66
N ALA A 119 -19.40 -2.91 -19.95
CA ALA A 119 -20.01 -2.37 -18.73
C ALA A 119 -18.96 -2.13 -17.63
N GLY A 120 -17.96 -3.01 -17.52
CA GLY A 120 -16.82 -2.82 -16.62
C GLY A 120 -16.05 -1.52 -16.91
N PHE A 121 -15.72 -1.25 -18.17
CA PHE A 121 -15.08 0.01 -18.57
C PHE A 121 -15.96 1.24 -18.28
N PHE A 122 -17.28 1.13 -18.46
CA PHE A 122 -18.20 2.20 -18.10
C PHE A 122 -18.13 2.56 -16.61
N PHE A 123 -18.17 1.57 -15.72
CA PHE A 123 -18.05 1.81 -14.27
C PHE A 123 -16.67 2.36 -13.87
N ILE A 124 -15.59 1.90 -14.50
CA ILE A 124 -14.25 2.47 -14.30
C ILE A 124 -14.24 3.96 -14.70
N GLY A 125 -14.86 4.31 -15.83
CA GLY A 125 -15.04 5.69 -16.25
C GLY A 125 -15.83 6.52 -15.23
N GLU A 126 -16.88 5.95 -14.65
CA GLU A 126 -17.68 6.59 -13.60
C GLU A 126 -16.86 6.82 -12.31
N VAL A 127 -16.02 5.87 -11.90
CA VAL A 127 -15.09 6.02 -10.77
C VAL A 127 -14.09 7.14 -11.02
N ILE A 128 -13.52 7.22 -12.23
CA ILE A 128 -12.59 8.29 -12.61
C ILE A 128 -13.30 9.65 -12.64
N GLY A 129 -14.50 9.72 -13.21
CA GLY A 129 -15.31 10.94 -13.31
C GLY A 129 -15.74 11.47 -11.95
N ARG A 130 -16.13 10.58 -11.02
CA ARG A 130 -16.51 10.94 -9.64
C ARG A 130 -15.31 11.08 -8.69
N ARG A 131 -14.13 10.59 -9.07
CA ARG A 131 -12.93 10.50 -8.21
C ARG A 131 -13.19 9.81 -6.87
N SER A 132 -14.18 8.92 -6.81
CA SER A 132 -14.57 8.18 -5.62
C SER A 132 -14.70 6.70 -5.96
N LEU A 133 -14.06 5.85 -5.15
CA LEU A 133 -14.09 4.39 -5.29
C LEU A 133 -15.37 3.79 -4.68
N ILE A 134 -15.94 4.43 -3.66
CA ILE A 134 -17.10 3.95 -2.90
C ILE A 134 -18.08 5.10 -2.71
N GLY A 135 -19.25 5.00 -3.34
CA GLY A 135 -20.37 5.92 -3.11
C GLY A 135 -20.08 7.39 -3.44
N TYR A 136 -21.11 8.22 -3.26
CA TYR A 136 -20.95 9.67 -3.27
C TYR A 136 -20.45 10.11 -1.88
N ASN A 137 -19.40 10.93 -1.84
CA ASN A 137 -19.08 11.70 -0.65
C ASN A 137 -20.19 12.75 -0.46
N VAL A 138 -21.16 12.43 0.38
CA VAL A 138 -22.13 13.38 0.93
C VAL A 138 -21.69 13.78 2.33
#